data_AF-A0A9D0YHK4-F1
#
_entry.id   AF-A0A9D0YHK4-F1
#
_cell.length_a   1.000
_cell.length_b   1.000
_cell.length_c   1.000
_cell.angle_alpha   90.00
_cell.angle_beta   90.00
_cell.angle_gamma   90.00
#
_symmetry.space_group_name_H-M   'P 1'
#
loop_
_entity.id
_entity.type
_entity.pdbx_description
1 polymer ?
#
loop_
_entity_poly.entity_id
_entity_poly.type
_entity_poly.pdbx_seq_one_letter_code
_entity_poly.pdbx_strand_id
1 'polypeptide(L)'
;MCWSGEASGVLATVGLSAAVYVARRGESKELWIPLTYFALMELLQAFTYVYIDLCDNPSNQILTLFGYLHIAFQPFFANMVAMYFIPEKVKYKIQTTVYSICTIGAIAMLVKMYPFAWAGSCNIGIEGFCGPQVCSVSGDWHIAWQLPLNGILSDPVPWLFDFNWGLHALTYILVAFILPLIYGSWRFVGFHYIVGPWISDVTTTDPNEYAAVWCLFSIALCLSVIKTPIRKYLHVRNWPFYKKINQKPDPITQPDSLS
;
A
#
# COMPACT_ATOMS: atom_id res chain seq x y z
N MET A 1 -14.41 20.52 -1.55
CA MET A 1 -14.34 19.04 -1.47
C MET A 1 -15.72 18.43 -1.35
N CYS A 2 -15.91 17.22 -1.90
CA CYS A 2 -17.16 16.47 -1.81
C CYS A 2 -17.15 15.38 -0.72
N TRP A 3 -15.96 14.92 -0.31
CA TRP A 3 -15.75 13.99 0.79
C TRP A 3 -15.60 14.73 2.12
N SER A 4 -16.03 14.11 3.22
CA SER A 4 -16.00 14.72 4.55
C SER A 4 -15.37 13.80 5.60
N GLY A 5 -15.05 14.38 6.77
CA GLY A 5 -14.56 13.62 7.93
C GLY A 5 -15.57 12.58 8.43
N GLU A 6 -16.87 12.88 8.36
CA GLU A 6 -17.93 11.94 8.71
C GLU A 6 -17.97 10.75 7.75
N ALA A 7 -17.78 10.98 6.45
CA ALA A 7 -17.71 9.91 5.46
C ALA A 7 -16.55 8.95 5.73
N SER A 8 -15.35 9.49 6.00
CA SER A 8 -14.20 8.69 6.44
C SER A 8 -14.46 7.98 7.78
N GLY A 9 -15.12 8.64 8.74
CA GLY A 9 -15.50 8.03 10.01
C GLY A 9 -16.46 6.84 9.86
N VAL A 10 -17.43 6.94 8.95
CA VAL A 10 -18.33 5.83 8.60
C VAL A 10 -17.56 4.68 7.99
N LEU A 11 -16.67 4.93 7.04
CA LEU A 11 -15.87 3.87 6.41
C LEU A 11 -14.90 3.21 7.37
N ALA A 12 -14.25 3.99 8.23
CA ALA A 12 -13.44 3.46 9.32
C ALA A 12 -14.25 2.52 10.20
N THR A 13 -15.46 2.94 10.61
CA THR A 13 -16.36 2.14 11.44
C THR A 13 -16.77 0.84 10.74
N VAL A 14 -17.16 0.92 9.47
CA VAL A 14 -17.52 -0.25 8.66
C VAL A 14 -16.33 -1.20 8.49
N GLY A 15 -15.17 -0.67 8.12
CA GLY A 15 -13.95 -1.46 7.90
C GLY A 15 -13.46 -2.16 9.17
N LEU A 16 -13.39 -1.44 10.29
CA LEU A 16 -12.98 -1.99 11.59
C LEU A 16 -14.00 -3.01 12.11
N SER A 17 -15.30 -2.71 12.01
CA SER A 17 -16.36 -3.65 12.42
C SER A 17 -16.33 -4.92 11.56
N ALA A 18 -16.12 -4.77 10.25
CA ALA A 18 -15.99 -5.90 9.34
C ALA A 18 -14.75 -6.74 9.68
N ALA A 19 -13.61 -6.11 9.96
CA ALA A 19 -12.38 -6.79 10.38
C ALA A 19 -12.59 -7.62 11.65
N VAL A 20 -13.21 -7.03 12.68
CA VAL A 20 -13.55 -7.74 13.93
C VAL A 20 -14.51 -8.91 13.66
N TYR A 21 -15.54 -8.68 12.84
CA TYR A 21 -16.50 -9.73 12.49
C TYR A 21 -15.84 -10.92 11.80
N VAL A 22 -14.96 -10.67 10.81
CA VAL A 22 -14.32 -11.75 10.05
C VAL A 22 -13.24 -12.46 10.87
N ALA A 23 -12.52 -11.74 11.73
CA ALA A 23 -11.58 -12.33 12.67
C ALA A 23 -12.29 -13.30 13.64
N ARG A 24 -13.45 -12.90 14.19
CA ARG A 24 -14.27 -13.79 15.05
C ARG A 24 -14.85 -15.00 14.32
N ARG A 25 -15.00 -14.93 13.00
CA ARG A 25 -15.44 -16.06 12.14
C ARG A 25 -14.30 -16.98 11.71
N GLY A 26 -13.06 -16.71 12.14
CA GLY A 26 -11.90 -17.54 11.80
C GLY A 26 -11.35 -17.31 10.39
N GLU A 27 -11.60 -16.14 9.78
CA GLU A 27 -10.94 -15.79 8.52
C GLU A 27 -9.43 -15.64 8.68
N SER A 28 -8.72 -15.82 7.57
CA SER A 28 -7.26 -15.76 7.52
C SER A 28 -6.74 -14.37 7.95
N LYS A 29 -5.63 -14.38 8.72
CA LYS A 29 -4.96 -13.17 9.22
C LYS A 29 -4.51 -12.27 8.08
N GLU A 30 -4.16 -12.88 6.96
CA GLU A 30 -3.73 -12.22 5.74
C GLU A 30 -4.83 -11.39 5.06
N LEU A 31 -6.08 -11.50 5.52
CA LEU A 31 -7.20 -10.71 5.02
C LEU A 31 -7.71 -9.69 6.03
N TRP A 32 -7.89 -10.07 7.30
CA TRP A 32 -8.47 -9.15 8.28
C TRP A 32 -7.45 -8.16 8.87
N ILE A 33 -6.15 -8.52 8.94
CA ILE A 33 -5.11 -7.58 9.38
C ILE A 33 -4.97 -6.43 8.36
N PRO A 34 -4.82 -6.69 7.04
CA PRO A 34 -4.80 -5.60 6.04
C PRO A 34 -6.09 -4.78 6.04
N LEU A 35 -7.27 -5.39 6.16
CA LEU A 35 -8.53 -4.65 6.28
C LEU A 35 -8.51 -3.69 7.49
N THR A 36 -8.00 -4.15 8.64
CA THR A 36 -7.83 -3.29 9.83
C THR A 36 -6.89 -2.14 9.52
N TYR A 37 -5.75 -2.42 8.89
CA TYR A 37 -4.75 -1.42 8.54
C TYR A 37 -5.32 -0.32 7.64
N PHE A 38 -6.02 -0.68 6.57
CA PHE A 38 -6.65 0.29 5.67
C PHE A 38 -7.78 1.06 6.34
N ALA A 39 -8.59 0.42 7.20
CA ALA A 39 -9.64 1.11 7.95
C ALA A 39 -9.09 2.12 8.97
N LEU A 40 -7.89 1.89 9.52
CA LEU A 40 -7.21 2.86 10.38
C LEU A 40 -6.77 4.11 9.61
N MET A 41 -6.56 4.02 8.29
CA MET A 41 -6.27 5.20 7.47
C MET A 41 -7.47 6.13 7.38
N GLU A 42 -8.66 5.58 7.12
CA GLU A 42 -9.91 6.36 7.13
C GLU A 42 -10.19 6.95 8.51
N LEU A 43 -9.86 6.22 9.59
CA LEU A 43 -9.98 6.75 10.94
C LEU A 43 -9.05 7.95 11.15
N LEU A 44 -7.79 7.81 10.72
CA LEU A 44 -6.82 8.90 10.78
C LEU A 44 -7.33 10.11 9.98
N GLN A 45 -7.77 9.90 8.73
CA GLN A 45 -8.30 10.95 7.87
C GLN A 45 -9.53 11.63 8.48
N ALA A 46 -10.44 10.89 9.12
CA ALA A 46 -11.60 11.46 9.81
C ALA A 46 -11.19 12.50 10.87
N PHE A 47 -10.10 12.27 11.60
CA PHE A 47 -9.52 13.27 12.51
C PHE A 47 -8.79 14.38 11.77
N THR A 48 -8.08 14.06 10.69
CA THR A 48 -7.37 15.04 9.87
C THR A 48 -8.32 16.08 9.27
N TYR A 49 -9.54 15.69 8.89
CA TYR A 49 -10.57 16.58 8.38
C TYR A 49 -10.95 17.71 9.35
N VAL A 50 -10.79 17.52 10.66
CA VAL A 50 -11.05 18.57 11.66
C VAL A 50 -10.04 19.72 11.54
N TYR A 51 -8.83 19.42 11.08
CA TYR A 51 -7.73 20.38 10.96
C TYR A 51 -7.34 20.64 9.51
N ILE A 52 -8.17 20.24 8.54
CA ILE A 52 -7.88 20.38 7.11
C ILE A 52 -7.58 21.85 6.76
N ASP A 53 -6.61 22.07 5.87
CA ASP A 53 -6.15 23.40 5.42
C ASP A 53 -5.53 24.31 6.52
N LEU A 54 -5.52 23.87 7.78
CA LEU A 54 -4.85 24.59 8.88
C LEU A 54 -3.38 24.20 8.96
N CYS A 55 -2.57 24.60 7.97
CA CYS A 55 -1.18 24.14 7.83
C CYS A 55 -0.24 24.60 8.96
N ASP A 56 -0.54 25.70 9.64
CA ASP A 56 0.20 26.17 10.82
C ASP A 56 -0.19 25.41 12.10
N ASN A 57 -1.22 24.55 12.04
CA ASN A 57 -1.69 23.79 13.19
C ASN A 57 -0.84 22.52 13.40
N PRO A 58 -0.22 22.32 14.58
CA PRO A 58 0.58 21.12 14.86
C PRO A 58 -0.20 19.81 14.73
N SER A 59 -1.50 19.81 15.02
CA SER A 59 -2.34 18.62 14.85
C SER A 59 -2.49 18.24 13.38
N ASN A 60 -2.64 19.20 12.47
CA ASN A 60 -2.63 18.92 11.03
C ASN A 60 -1.30 18.26 10.63
N GLN A 61 -0.18 18.90 11.00
CA GLN A 61 1.17 18.43 10.64
C GLN A 61 1.45 17.00 11.13
N ILE A 62 1.11 16.69 12.38
CA ILE A 62 1.30 15.34 12.95
C ILE A 62 0.41 14.31 12.25
N LEU A 63 -0.85 14.66 11.96
CA LEU A 63 -1.77 13.75 11.27
C LEU A 63 -1.34 13.50 9.81
N THR A 64 -0.83 14.52 9.11
CA THR A 64 -0.21 14.38 7.79
C THR A 64 1.01 13.47 7.83
N LEU A 65 1.88 13.63 8.84
CA LEU A 65 3.04 12.77 9.05
C LEU A 65 2.63 11.30 9.27
N PHE A 66 1.61 11.06 10.09
CA PHE A 66 1.07 9.71 10.27
C PHE A 66 0.45 9.15 8.99
N GLY A 67 -0.15 10.00 8.16
CA GLY A 67 -0.62 9.59 6.84
C GLY A 67 0.53 9.10 5.97
N TYR A 68 1.62 9.87 5.88
CA TYR A 68 2.81 9.47 5.11
C TYR A 68 3.44 8.17 5.66
N LEU A 69 3.56 8.04 6.98
CA LEU A 69 4.06 6.83 7.63
C LEU A 69 3.18 5.61 7.29
N HIS A 70 1.86 5.78 7.32
CA HIS A 70 0.93 4.72 6.95
C HIS A 70 1.16 4.25 5.51
N ILE A 71 1.29 5.17 4.56
CA ILE A 71 1.61 4.81 3.16
C ILE A 71 2.98 4.13 3.05
N ALA A 72 3.99 4.58 3.79
CA ALA A 72 5.33 3.97 3.77
C ALA A 72 5.33 2.49 4.23
N PHE A 73 4.46 2.11 5.17
CA PHE A 73 4.32 0.73 5.65
C PHE A 73 3.22 -0.07 4.92
N GLN A 74 2.40 0.56 4.09
CA GLN A 74 1.34 -0.08 3.31
C GLN A 74 1.81 -1.27 2.46
N PRO A 75 3.02 -1.29 1.85
CA PRO A 75 3.49 -2.43 1.06
C PRO A 75 3.56 -3.75 1.84
N PHE A 76 3.72 -3.72 3.17
CA PHE A 76 3.66 -4.93 4.01
C PHE A 76 2.28 -5.60 3.93
N PHE A 77 1.22 -4.79 4.06
CA PHE A 77 -0.15 -5.27 4.08
C PHE A 77 -0.64 -5.63 2.69
N ALA A 78 -0.23 -4.88 1.66
CA ALA A 78 -0.47 -5.25 0.27
C ALA A 78 0.17 -6.62 -0.07
N ASN A 79 1.42 -6.83 0.34
CA ASN A 79 2.10 -8.12 0.14
C ASN A 79 1.50 -9.24 1.00
N MET A 80 0.96 -8.93 2.18
CA MET A 80 0.25 -9.91 2.99
C MET A 80 -0.98 -10.46 2.25
N VAL A 81 -1.81 -9.58 1.66
CA VAL A 81 -2.96 -10.01 0.83
C VAL A 81 -2.49 -10.69 -0.44
N ALA A 82 -1.46 -10.17 -1.12
CA ALA A 82 -0.97 -10.76 -2.35
C ALA A 82 -0.42 -12.18 -2.14
N MET A 83 0.29 -12.43 -1.03
CA MET A 83 0.78 -13.76 -0.68
C MET A 83 -0.34 -14.73 -0.27
N TYR A 84 -1.51 -14.24 0.14
CA TYR A 84 -2.68 -15.09 0.38
C TYR A 84 -3.15 -15.81 -0.91
N PHE A 85 -2.92 -15.21 -2.07
CA PHE A 85 -3.40 -15.73 -3.35
C PHE A 85 -2.44 -16.70 -4.06
N ILE A 86 -1.29 -17.01 -3.46
CA ILE A 86 -0.32 -17.97 -4.01
C ILE A 86 -0.31 -19.27 -3.19
N PRO A 87 0.33 -20.36 -3.67
CA PRO A 87 0.38 -21.61 -2.92
C PRO A 87 1.12 -21.46 -1.60
N GLU A 88 0.58 -22.04 -0.53
CA GLU A 88 1.09 -21.89 0.84
C GLU A 88 2.58 -22.28 0.97
N LYS A 89 3.02 -23.35 0.28
CA LYS A 89 4.43 -23.77 0.24
C LYS A 89 5.37 -22.71 -0.34
N VAL A 90 4.89 -21.92 -1.30
CA VAL A 90 5.68 -20.84 -1.91
C VAL A 90 5.73 -19.66 -0.95
N LYS A 91 4.57 -19.24 -0.42
CA LYS A 91 4.45 -18.19 0.59
C LYS A 91 5.43 -18.40 1.75
N TYR A 92 5.42 -19.58 2.38
CA TYR A 92 6.31 -19.87 3.51
C TYR A 92 7.80 -19.70 3.18
N LYS A 93 8.21 -19.99 1.93
CA LYS A 93 9.61 -19.87 1.50
C LYS A 93 10.01 -18.43 1.18
N ILE A 94 9.08 -17.59 0.73
CA ILE A 94 9.40 -16.22 0.28
C ILE A 94 9.05 -15.14 1.30
N GLN A 95 8.19 -15.42 2.28
CA GLN A 95 7.63 -14.40 3.18
C GLN A 95 8.68 -13.54 3.86
N THR A 96 9.78 -14.14 4.35
CA THR A 96 10.85 -13.41 5.02
C THR A 96 11.54 -12.46 4.04
N THR A 97 11.85 -12.92 2.85
CA THR A 97 12.44 -12.09 1.80
C THR A 97 11.51 -10.96 1.38
N VAL A 98 10.22 -11.25 1.20
CA VAL A 98 9.20 -10.26 0.80
C VAL A 98 9.09 -9.17 1.87
N TYR A 99 8.98 -9.54 3.16
CA TYR A 99 8.89 -8.56 4.24
C TYR A 99 10.21 -7.80 4.46
N SER A 100 11.37 -8.42 4.27
CA SER A 100 12.66 -7.70 4.27
C SER A 100 12.73 -6.65 3.16
N ILE A 101 12.23 -6.96 1.96
CA ILE A 101 12.13 -5.98 0.87
C ILE A 101 11.12 -4.88 1.21
N CYS A 102 10.00 -5.21 1.87
CA CYS A 102 9.07 -4.20 2.39
C CYS A 102 9.74 -3.26 3.40
N THR A 103 10.59 -3.77 4.29
CA THR A 103 11.37 -2.95 5.23
C THR A 103 12.31 -2.00 4.50
N ILE A 104 13.06 -2.50 3.51
CA ILE A 104 13.94 -1.68 2.69
C ILE A 104 13.13 -0.60 1.95
N GLY A 105 11.95 -0.97 1.43
CA GLY A 105 11.06 -0.03 0.76
C GLY A 105 10.53 1.06 1.69
N ALA A 106 10.05 0.69 2.87
CA ALA A 106 9.61 1.65 3.88
C ALA A 106 10.74 2.61 4.26
N ILE A 107 11.96 2.11 4.50
CA ILE A 107 13.13 2.95 4.78
C ILE A 107 13.41 3.91 3.62
N ALA A 108 13.40 3.44 2.37
CA ALA A 108 13.63 4.29 1.20
C ALA A 108 12.58 5.40 1.06
N MET A 109 11.31 5.11 1.36
CA MET A 109 10.26 6.13 1.43
C MET A 109 10.51 7.11 2.57
N LEU A 110 10.88 6.65 3.77
CA LEU A 110 11.18 7.56 4.89
C LEU A 110 12.41 8.43 4.65
N VAL A 111 13.43 7.93 3.95
CA VAL A 111 14.60 8.70 3.51
C VAL A 111 14.18 9.93 2.70
N LYS A 112 13.09 9.84 1.93
CA LYS A 112 12.52 10.94 1.13
C LYS A 112 12.08 12.14 1.99
N MET A 113 11.77 11.92 3.27
CA MET A 113 11.39 12.97 4.21
C MET A 113 12.57 13.77 4.77
N TYR A 114 13.79 13.21 4.73
CA TYR A 114 14.95 13.88 5.30
C TYR A 114 15.46 14.97 4.34
N PRO A 115 15.57 16.25 4.75
CA PRO A 115 15.89 17.35 3.87
C PRO A 115 17.41 17.42 3.59
N PHE A 116 17.91 16.53 2.74
CA PHE A 116 19.31 16.56 2.32
C PHE A 116 19.60 17.83 1.50
N ALA A 117 20.54 18.65 1.97
CA ALA A 117 20.94 19.87 1.26
C ALA A 117 21.41 19.63 -0.18
N TRP A 118 22.00 18.45 -0.47
CA TRP A 118 22.49 18.09 -1.80
C TRP A 118 21.40 17.56 -2.74
N ALA A 119 20.27 17.09 -2.22
CA ALA A 119 19.24 16.43 -3.02
C ALA A 119 18.19 17.39 -3.59
N GLY A 120 18.23 18.68 -3.19
CA GLY A 120 17.20 19.64 -3.57
C GLY A 120 15.82 19.29 -3.00
N SER A 121 14.78 19.89 -3.59
CA SER A 121 13.38 19.67 -3.20
C SER A 121 12.66 18.82 -4.24
N CYS A 122 11.59 18.15 -3.82
CA CYS A 122 10.69 17.44 -4.74
C CYS A 122 9.98 18.40 -5.72
N ASN A 123 9.43 17.84 -6.79
CA ASN A 123 8.75 18.60 -7.84
C ASN A 123 7.24 18.73 -7.54
N ILE A 124 6.85 19.90 -7.00
CA ILE A 124 5.46 20.20 -6.62
C ILE A 124 4.55 20.15 -7.86
N GLY A 125 3.39 19.51 -7.72
CA GLY A 125 2.40 19.34 -8.79
C GLY A 125 2.74 18.22 -9.79
N ILE A 126 3.83 17.48 -9.57
CA ILE A 126 4.18 16.28 -10.33
C ILE A 126 4.22 15.08 -9.38
N GLU A 127 5.02 15.20 -8.32
CA GLU A 127 5.24 14.14 -7.35
C GLU A 127 4.14 14.19 -6.27
N GLY A 128 3.53 13.04 -5.98
CA GLY A 128 2.55 12.92 -4.89
C GLY A 128 3.20 13.20 -3.53
N PHE A 129 2.42 13.67 -2.55
CA PHE A 129 2.90 14.18 -1.27
C PHE A 129 3.83 15.39 -1.35
N CYS A 130 4.25 15.87 -2.52
CA CYS A 130 5.19 16.97 -2.62
C CYS A 130 4.50 18.33 -2.39
N GLY A 131 4.98 19.09 -1.42
CA GLY A 131 4.52 20.44 -1.17
C GLY A 131 5.49 21.28 -0.35
N PRO A 132 5.19 22.58 -0.14
CA PRO A 132 6.12 23.51 0.49
C PRO A 132 6.26 23.30 2.00
N GLN A 133 5.30 22.63 2.63
CA GLN A 133 5.25 22.37 4.07
C GLN A 133 4.47 21.10 4.35
N VAL A 134 4.60 20.59 5.58
CA VAL A 134 3.81 19.44 6.04
C VAL A 134 2.38 19.93 6.25
N CYS A 135 1.45 19.50 5.39
CA CYS A 135 0.05 19.89 5.53
C CYS A 135 -0.90 18.89 4.87
N SER A 136 -2.00 18.63 5.53
CA SER A 136 -3.19 18.03 4.95
C SER A 136 -4.10 19.13 4.44
N VAL A 137 -4.35 19.10 3.13
CA VAL A 137 -5.09 20.13 2.41
C VAL A 137 -6.28 19.52 1.68
N SER A 138 -7.20 20.38 1.28
CA SER A 138 -8.30 20.01 0.42
C SER A 138 -7.81 19.65 -0.99
N GLY A 139 -8.08 18.42 -1.45
CA GLY A 139 -7.86 17.99 -2.84
C GLY A 139 -9.09 18.28 -3.73
N ASP A 140 -9.15 17.66 -4.91
CA ASP A 140 -10.24 17.82 -5.87
C ASP A 140 -11.58 17.43 -5.24
N TRP A 141 -11.64 16.30 -4.55
CA TRP A 141 -12.85 15.86 -3.85
C TRP A 141 -12.59 15.19 -2.50
N HIS A 142 -11.39 14.67 -2.27
CA HIS A 142 -10.88 13.99 -1.10
C HIS A 142 -9.62 14.68 -0.56
N ILE A 143 -9.09 14.18 0.55
CA ILE A 143 -7.96 14.80 1.26
C ILE A 143 -6.68 14.64 0.45
N ALA A 144 -5.91 15.71 0.35
CA ALA A 144 -4.57 15.71 -0.22
C ALA A 144 -3.52 15.92 0.87
N TRP A 145 -2.32 15.40 0.65
CA TRP A 145 -1.21 15.52 1.58
C TRP A 145 -0.02 16.21 0.93
N GLN A 146 0.64 17.06 1.71
CA GLN A 146 1.83 17.78 1.32
C GLN A 146 2.91 17.60 2.38
N LEU A 147 4.14 17.39 1.94
CA LEU A 147 5.35 17.32 2.74
C LEU A 147 6.49 17.95 1.93
N PRO A 148 7.44 18.64 2.59
CA PRO A 148 8.65 19.16 1.97
C PRO A 148 9.67 18.02 1.77
N LEU A 149 9.37 17.14 0.82
CA LEU A 149 10.21 15.99 0.50
C LEU A 149 11.49 16.43 -0.25
N ASN A 150 12.58 15.69 -0.07
CA ASN A 150 13.81 15.92 -0.83
C ASN A 150 13.67 15.52 -2.31
N GLY A 151 14.58 15.95 -3.17
CA GLY A 151 14.52 15.73 -4.63
C GLY A 151 15.06 14.39 -5.15
N ILE A 152 15.34 13.38 -4.30
CA ILE A 152 15.92 12.11 -4.77
C ILE A 152 14.97 11.40 -5.76
N LEU A 153 15.42 11.23 -7.02
CA LEU A 153 14.62 10.69 -8.13
C LEU A 153 13.35 11.51 -8.47
N SER A 154 13.32 12.80 -8.12
CA SER A 154 12.21 13.69 -8.50
C SER A 154 12.33 14.22 -9.92
N ASP A 155 13.55 14.42 -10.42
CA ASP A 155 13.77 14.84 -11.80
C ASP A 155 13.64 13.66 -12.78
N PRO A 156 13.25 13.91 -14.04
CA PRO A 156 13.12 12.86 -15.06
C PRO A 156 14.39 12.02 -15.19
N VAL A 157 14.23 10.70 -15.07
CA VAL A 157 15.32 9.72 -15.16
C VAL A 157 15.30 9.07 -16.56
N PRO A 158 16.21 9.43 -17.49
CA PRO A 158 16.09 9.02 -18.90
C PRO A 158 16.14 7.50 -19.13
N TRP A 159 16.97 6.79 -18.36
CA TRP A 159 17.07 5.33 -18.44
C TRP A 159 15.87 4.60 -17.83
N LEU A 160 15.00 5.33 -17.12
CA LEU A 160 13.76 4.85 -16.51
C LEU A 160 12.55 5.50 -17.19
N PHE A 161 12.58 5.66 -18.52
CA PHE A 161 11.46 6.20 -19.31
C PHE A 161 10.96 7.57 -18.81
N ASP A 162 11.90 8.45 -18.44
CA ASP A 162 11.63 9.79 -17.91
C ASP A 162 10.77 9.80 -16.63
N PHE A 163 10.83 8.72 -15.84
CA PHE A 163 10.18 8.64 -14.54
C PHE A 163 10.58 9.81 -13.64
N ASN A 164 9.59 10.52 -13.09
CA ASN A 164 9.76 11.75 -12.32
C ASN A 164 8.82 11.84 -11.11
N TRP A 165 8.35 10.71 -10.58
CA TRP A 165 7.41 10.66 -9.44
C TRP A 165 8.11 10.48 -8.09
N GLY A 166 9.43 10.64 -8.04
CA GLY A 166 10.20 10.54 -6.80
C GLY A 166 10.51 9.11 -6.36
N LEU A 167 11.51 9.01 -5.47
CA LEU A 167 11.92 7.74 -4.87
C LEU A 167 10.78 6.99 -4.19
N HIS A 168 9.86 7.72 -3.54
CA HIS A 168 8.80 7.08 -2.76
C HIS A 168 7.79 6.37 -3.67
N ALA A 169 7.37 6.98 -4.79
CA ALA A 169 6.46 6.35 -5.74
C ALA A 169 7.12 5.17 -6.44
N LEU A 170 8.38 5.33 -6.87
CA LEU A 170 9.15 4.23 -7.49
C LEU A 170 9.22 3.03 -6.55
N THR A 171 9.61 3.28 -5.31
CA THR A 171 9.74 2.25 -4.28
C THR A 171 8.39 1.57 -4.01
N TYR A 172 7.33 2.37 -3.87
CA TYR A 172 6.00 1.84 -3.66
C TYR A 172 5.59 0.92 -4.83
N ILE A 173 5.74 1.37 -6.07
CA ILE A 173 5.38 0.59 -7.27
C ILE A 173 6.17 -0.72 -7.30
N LEU A 174 7.49 -0.66 -7.07
CA LEU A 174 8.35 -1.84 -7.07
C LEU A 174 7.93 -2.87 -6.02
N VAL A 175 7.64 -2.42 -4.79
CA VAL A 175 7.39 -3.31 -3.66
C VAL A 175 5.93 -3.78 -3.60
N ALA A 176 4.96 -2.92 -3.90
CA ALA A 176 3.54 -3.23 -3.78
C ALA A 176 2.94 -3.85 -5.06
N PHE A 177 3.56 -3.69 -6.23
CA PHE A 177 3.06 -4.26 -7.49
C PHE A 177 4.07 -5.18 -8.17
N ILE A 178 5.29 -4.71 -8.44
CA ILE A 178 6.26 -5.49 -9.21
C ILE A 178 6.71 -6.74 -8.45
N LEU A 179 6.99 -6.63 -7.15
CA LEU A 179 7.38 -7.76 -6.32
C LEU A 179 6.29 -8.86 -6.28
N PRO A 180 5.00 -8.55 -6.00
CA PRO A 180 3.89 -9.49 -6.19
C PRO A 180 3.75 -10.12 -7.56
N LEU A 181 4.01 -9.37 -8.64
CA LEU A 181 4.04 -9.94 -9.99
C LEU A 181 5.15 -10.98 -10.12
N ILE A 182 6.35 -10.69 -9.62
CA ILE A 182 7.51 -11.58 -9.69
C ILE A 182 7.21 -12.92 -9.03
N TYR A 183 6.63 -12.93 -7.82
CA TYR A 183 6.31 -14.18 -7.12
C TYR A 183 4.98 -14.82 -7.54
N GLY A 184 4.29 -14.24 -8.52
CA GLY A 184 3.18 -14.87 -9.23
C GLY A 184 1.78 -14.54 -8.75
N SER A 185 1.61 -13.50 -7.92
CA SER A 185 0.28 -13.01 -7.51
C SER A 185 -0.35 -12.06 -8.53
N TRP A 186 -0.13 -12.31 -9.83
CA TRP A 186 -0.48 -11.38 -10.90
C TRP A 186 -1.98 -11.08 -11.02
N ARG A 187 -2.85 -12.04 -10.66
CA ARG A 187 -4.30 -11.82 -10.66
C ARG A 187 -4.72 -10.83 -9.59
N PHE A 188 -4.15 -10.96 -8.39
CA PHE A 188 -4.37 -9.99 -7.32
C PHE A 188 -3.80 -8.63 -7.70
N VAL A 189 -2.59 -8.59 -8.28
CA VAL A 189 -1.99 -7.32 -8.74
C VAL A 189 -2.86 -6.61 -9.76
N GLY A 190 -3.39 -7.33 -10.76
CA GLY A 190 -4.30 -6.74 -11.73
C GLY A 190 -5.58 -6.19 -11.07
N PHE A 191 -6.16 -6.94 -10.14
CA PHE A 191 -7.32 -6.48 -9.38
C PHE A 191 -7.01 -5.26 -8.51
N HIS A 192 -5.85 -5.25 -7.83
CA HIS A 192 -5.39 -4.16 -6.99
C HIS A 192 -5.07 -2.90 -7.79
N TYR A 193 -4.47 -3.05 -8.97
CA TYR A 193 -4.23 -1.94 -9.90
C TYR A 193 -5.54 -1.30 -10.36
N ILE A 194 -6.53 -2.11 -10.76
CA ILE A 194 -7.83 -1.62 -11.23
C ILE A 194 -8.56 -0.88 -10.10
N VAL A 195 -8.70 -1.50 -8.93
CA VAL A 195 -9.49 -0.93 -7.84
C VAL A 195 -8.77 0.23 -7.15
N GLY A 196 -7.44 0.25 -7.19
CA GLY A 196 -6.61 1.26 -6.56
C GLY A 196 -6.18 2.37 -7.52
N PRO A 197 -4.94 2.32 -8.06
CA PRO A 197 -4.39 3.35 -8.93
C PRO A 197 -5.32 3.78 -10.07
N TRP A 198 -5.88 2.83 -10.82
CA TRP A 198 -6.67 3.19 -11.99
C TRP A 198 -7.94 3.97 -11.64
N ILE A 199 -8.66 3.59 -10.57
CA ILE A 199 -9.80 4.38 -10.09
C ILE A 199 -9.32 5.75 -9.57
N SER A 200 -8.18 5.81 -8.89
CA SER A 200 -7.61 7.07 -8.42
C SER A 200 -7.33 8.03 -9.59
N ASP A 201 -6.62 7.55 -10.61
CA ASP A 201 -6.21 8.31 -11.79
C ASP A 201 -7.40 8.87 -12.60
N VAL A 202 -8.56 8.21 -12.58
CA VAL A 202 -9.76 8.67 -13.29
C VAL A 202 -10.68 9.55 -12.42
N THR A 203 -10.46 9.61 -11.11
CA THR A 203 -11.33 10.34 -10.17
C THR A 203 -10.71 11.62 -9.63
N THR A 204 -9.38 11.75 -9.63
CA THR A 204 -8.70 13.00 -9.24
C THR A 204 -7.60 13.34 -10.24
N THR A 205 -7.30 14.63 -10.34
CA THR A 205 -6.18 15.19 -11.09
C THR A 205 -5.10 15.77 -10.18
N ASP A 206 -5.34 15.82 -8.86
CA ASP A 206 -4.38 16.30 -7.86
C ASP A 206 -3.38 15.17 -7.48
N PRO A 207 -2.08 15.33 -7.79
CA PRO A 207 -1.06 14.35 -7.42
C PRO A 207 -0.98 14.04 -5.92
N ASN A 208 -1.31 15.03 -5.08
CA ASN A 208 -1.27 14.90 -3.63
C ASN A 208 -2.48 14.16 -3.05
N GLU A 209 -3.53 13.95 -3.85
CA GLU A 209 -4.76 13.28 -3.47
C GLU A 209 -4.75 11.79 -3.87
N TYR A 210 -3.96 11.39 -4.88
CA TYR A 210 -3.98 10.03 -5.44
C TYR A 210 -3.86 8.91 -4.40
N ALA A 211 -2.95 9.07 -3.43
CA ALA A 211 -2.72 8.08 -2.40
C ALA A 211 -3.92 7.94 -1.45
N ALA A 212 -4.61 9.05 -1.15
CA ALA A 212 -5.76 9.06 -0.25
C ALA A 212 -6.94 8.32 -0.89
N VAL A 213 -7.23 8.63 -2.15
CA VAL A 213 -8.29 7.99 -2.93
C VAL A 213 -8.03 6.49 -3.08
N TRP A 214 -6.78 6.10 -3.30
CA TRP A 214 -6.44 4.68 -3.34
C TRP A 214 -6.65 3.98 -1.98
N CYS A 215 -6.27 4.61 -0.87
CA CYS A 215 -6.52 4.04 0.47
C CYS A 215 -8.01 3.81 0.72
N LEU A 216 -8.84 4.76 0.32
CA LEU A 216 -10.30 4.67 0.37
C LEU A 216 -10.82 3.43 -0.35
N PHE A 217 -10.42 3.22 -1.61
CA PHE A 217 -10.84 2.05 -2.38
C PHE A 217 -10.21 0.73 -1.91
N SER A 218 -9.14 0.77 -1.10
CA SER A 218 -8.51 -0.43 -0.53
C SER A 218 -9.43 -1.16 0.46
N ILE A 219 -10.31 -0.44 1.17
CA ILE A 219 -11.34 -1.08 2.02
C ILE A 219 -12.32 -1.88 1.14
N ALA A 220 -12.81 -1.27 0.06
CA ALA A 220 -13.71 -1.93 -0.88
C ALA A 220 -13.05 -3.16 -1.51
N LEU A 221 -11.77 -3.06 -1.89
CA LEU A 221 -10.94 -4.18 -2.36
C LEU A 221 -10.89 -5.32 -1.34
N CYS A 222 -10.54 -5.02 -0.09
CA CYS A 222 -10.45 -6.03 0.97
C CYS A 222 -11.82 -6.70 1.23
N LEU A 223 -12.89 -5.91 1.33
CA LEU A 223 -14.24 -6.44 1.56
C LEU A 223 -14.72 -7.31 0.40
N SER A 224 -14.44 -6.91 -0.85
CA SER A 224 -14.81 -7.70 -2.02
C SER A 224 -14.04 -9.01 -2.10
N VAL A 225 -12.74 -9.02 -1.78
CA VAL A 225 -11.95 -10.25 -1.61
C VAL A 225 -12.52 -11.17 -0.52
N ILE A 226 -12.93 -10.62 0.62
CA ILE A 226 -13.38 -11.43 1.75
C ILE A 226 -14.78 -12.01 1.52
N LYS A 227 -15.69 -11.21 0.96
CA LYS A 227 -17.14 -11.52 0.95
C LYS A 227 -17.67 -12.03 -0.39
N THR A 228 -16.92 -11.91 -1.48
CA THR A 228 -17.43 -12.27 -2.81
C THR A 228 -16.71 -13.47 -3.43
N PRO A 229 -17.31 -14.14 -4.43
CA PRO A 229 -16.68 -15.24 -5.15
C PRO A 229 -15.38 -14.86 -5.87
N ILE A 230 -15.07 -13.56 -6.02
CA ILE A 230 -13.86 -13.08 -6.71
C ILE A 230 -12.59 -13.71 -6.14
N ARG A 231 -12.57 -13.95 -4.82
CA ARG A 231 -11.48 -14.63 -4.09
C ARG A 231 -11.00 -15.90 -4.78
N LYS A 232 -11.93 -16.71 -5.29
CA LYS A 232 -11.62 -18.00 -5.92
C LYS A 232 -10.86 -17.81 -7.24
N TYR A 233 -11.15 -16.75 -7.97
CA TYR A 233 -10.54 -16.44 -9.26
C TYR A 233 -9.16 -15.80 -9.11
N LEU A 234 -8.90 -15.11 -7.99
CA LEU A 234 -7.63 -14.44 -7.73
C LEU A 234 -6.49 -15.41 -7.37
N HIS A 235 -6.79 -16.64 -6.92
CA HIS A 235 -5.75 -17.61 -6.62
C HIS A 235 -4.96 -18.04 -7.87
N VAL A 236 -3.63 -18.08 -7.74
CA VAL A 236 -2.70 -18.55 -8.78
C VAL A 236 -2.09 -19.88 -8.36
N ARG A 237 -2.32 -20.93 -9.15
CA ARG A 237 -1.81 -22.29 -8.87
C ARG A 237 -0.51 -22.62 -9.60
N ASN A 238 -0.33 -22.03 -10.79
CA ASN A 238 0.80 -22.29 -11.66
C ASN A 238 1.50 -20.99 -11.99
N TRP A 239 2.82 -20.96 -11.78
CA TRP A 239 3.71 -19.85 -12.12
C TRP A 239 5.08 -20.41 -12.50
N PRO A 240 5.85 -19.81 -13.43
CA PRO A 240 7.12 -20.37 -13.91
C PRO A 240 8.09 -20.78 -12.80
N PHE A 241 8.15 -20.01 -11.70
CA PHE A 241 9.05 -20.29 -10.58
C PHE A 241 8.54 -21.37 -9.61
N TYR A 242 7.25 -21.74 -9.63
CA TYR A 242 6.71 -22.72 -8.68
C TYR A 242 7.22 -24.14 -8.94
N LYS A 243 7.46 -24.49 -10.20
CA LYS A 243 7.99 -25.82 -10.57
C LYS A 243 9.37 -26.06 -9.94
N LYS A 244 10.24 -25.04 -9.92
CA LYS A 244 11.57 -25.11 -9.29
C LYS A 244 11.48 -25.29 -7.76
N ILE A 245 10.43 -24.73 -7.14
CA ILE A 245 10.23 -24.79 -5.68
C ILE A 245 9.68 -26.14 -5.22
N ASN A 246 8.87 -26.79 -6.06
CA ASN A 246 8.27 -28.11 -5.79
C ASN A 246 9.21 -29.29 -6.10
N GLN A 247 10.36 -29.05 -6.74
CA GLN A 247 11.34 -30.09 -7.10
C GLN A 247 12.42 -30.35 -6.04
N LYS A 248 12.53 -29.53 -4.99
CA LYS A 248 13.44 -29.83 -3.86
C LYS A 248 12.75 -30.83 -2.93
N PRO A 249 13.27 -32.05 -2.75
CA PRO A 249 12.77 -32.98 -1.74
C PRO A 249 12.93 -32.37 -0.35
N ASP A 250 11.96 -32.60 0.54
CA ASP A 250 12.11 -32.28 1.96
C ASP A 250 13.25 -33.15 2.52
N PRO A 251 14.25 -32.59 3.22
CA PRO A 251 15.39 -33.36 3.75
C PRO A 251 15.03 -34.28 4.92
N ILE A 252 13.74 -34.48 5.26
CA ILE A 252 13.29 -35.18 6.49
C ILE A 252 12.42 -36.40 6.18
N THR A 253 12.68 -37.11 5.08
CA THR A 253 12.16 -38.47 4.90
C THR A 253 13.24 -39.37 4.33
N GLN A 254 14.24 -39.68 5.15
CA GLN A 254 14.87 -41.00 5.07
C GLN A 254 14.07 -41.93 5.98
N PRO A 255 13.38 -42.95 5.47
CA PRO A 255 13.01 -44.07 6.31
C PRO A 255 14.31 -44.80 6.69
N ASP A 256 14.54 -44.95 7.98
CA ASP A 256 15.53 -45.89 8.50
C ASP A 256 15.13 -47.29 8.04
N SER A 257 15.68 -47.70 6.90
CA SER A 257 15.89 -49.10 6.60
C SER A 257 17.15 -49.52 7.36
N LEU A 258 17.04 -50.45 8.31
CA LEU A 258 17.88 -51.65 8.40
C LEU A 258 17.64 -52.42 9.71
N SER A 259 17.62 -53.76 9.52
CA SER A 259 17.71 -54.89 10.46
C SER A 259 16.56 -55.13 11.44
#